data_AF-A0A6V7JMJ0-F1
#
_entry.id   AF-A0A6V7JMJ0-F1
#
_cell.length_a   1.000
_cell.length_b   1.000
_cell.length_c   1.000
_cell.angle_alpha   90.00
_cell.angle_beta   90.00
_cell.angle_gamma   90.00
#
_symmetry.space_group_name_H-M   'P 1'
#
loop_
_entity.id
_entity.type
_entity.pdbx_description
1 polymer ?
#
loop_
_entity_poly.entity_id
_entity_poly.type
_entity_poly.pdbx_seq_one_letter_code
_entity_poly.pdbx_strand_id
1 'polypeptide(L)'
;MLDTAGRILERIIRSRVEAAIGNSLEENQYGFRKGRSTIDAINQVVNTSKVAIAGTRWKGGTKEYCLLAALDVRNAFNSARWDAMSRALDRLQVPNYLRRIIGNYLSDRLLTYETGHGQRSYRITG
;
A
#
# COMPACT_ATOMS: atom_id res chain seq x y z
N MET A 1 13.91 13.58 -8.90
CA MET A 1 12.58 14.09 -8.52
C MET A 1 11.74 14.20 -9.78
N LEU A 2 10.47 13.78 -9.78
CA LEU A 2 9.62 13.92 -10.97
C LEU A 2 9.32 15.39 -11.26
N ASP A 3 9.34 15.72 -12.54
CA ASP A 3 8.90 17.01 -13.06
C ASP A 3 7.37 17.15 -12.94
N THR A 4 6.86 18.34 -13.25
CA THR A 4 5.43 18.64 -13.14
C THR A 4 4.58 17.72 -14.02
N ALA A 5 5.03 17.44 -15.25
CA ALA A 5 4.34 16.55 -16.17
C ALA A 5 4.25 15.12 -15.62
N GLY A 6 5.34 14.58 -15.07
CA GLY A 6 5.37 13.27 -14.43
C GLY A 6 4.40 13.17 -13.26
N ARG A 7 4.34 14.19 -12.39
CA ARG A 7 3.37 14.22 -11.26
C ARG A 7 1.92 14.26 -11.74
N ILE A 8 1.63 14.99 -12.81
CA ILE A 8 0.29 15.03 -13.40
C ILE A 8 -0.08 13.65 -13.95
N LEU A 9 0.83 13.01 -14.68
CA LEU A 9 0.63 11.67 -15.20
C LEU A 9 0.36 10.65 -14.07
N GLU A 10 1.17 10.67 -13.00
CA GLU A 10 0.93 9.81 -11.83
C GLU A 10 -0.44 10.04 -11.21
N ARG A 11 -0.88 11.30 -11.10
CA ARG A 11 -2.21 11.63 -10.56
C ARG A 11 -3.34 11.08 -11.42
N ILE A 12 -3.19 11.12 -12.74
CA ILE A 12 -4.15 10.54 -13.69
C ILE A 12 -4.16 9.00 -13.57
N ILE A 13 -2.98 8.37 -13.55
CA ILE A 13 -2.84 6.92 -13.41
C ILE A 13 -3.49 6.47 -12.09
N ARG A 14 -3.15 7.11 -10.97
CA ARG A 14 -3.73 6.81 -9.66
C ARG A 14 -5.25 6.87 -9.69
N SER A 15 -5.82 7.96 -10.19
CA SER A 15 -7.28 8.12 -10.23
C SER A 15 -7.97 7.03 -11.06
N ARG A 16 -7.38 6.62 -12.19
CA ARG A 16 -7.93 5.56 -13.04
C ARG A 16 -7.78 4.17 -12.40
N VAL A 17 -6.67 3.91 -11.71
CA VAL A 17 -6.45 2.65 -10.98
C VAL A 17 -7.41 2.54 -9.80
N GLU A 18 -7.60 3.61 -9.02
CA GLU A 18 -8.59 3.66 -7.93
C GLU A 18 -10.00 3.38 -8.45
N ALA A 19 -10.39 4.00 -9.58
CA ALA A 19 -11.68 3.75 -10.21
C ALA A 19 -11.84 2.30 -10.69
N ALA A 20 -10.77 1.70 -11.23
CA ALA A 20 -10.79 0.32 -11.69
C ALA A 20 -10.86 -0.71 -10.54
N ILE A 21 -10.14 -0.46 -9.44
CA ILE A 21 -10.13 -1.34 -8.27
C ILE A 21 -11.44 -1.20 -7.49
N GLY A 22 -12.05 -0.01 -7.45
CA GLY A 22 -13.30 0.23 -6.74
C GLY A 22 -13.23 -0.20 -5.28
N ASN A 23 -14.15 -1.07 -4.87
CA ASN A 23 -14.22 -1.62 -3.51
C ASN A 23 -13.56 -3.01 -3.37
N SER A 24 -12.74 -3.42 -4.33
CA SER A 24 -12.09 -4.75 -4.33
C SER A 24 -10.98 -4.90 -3.29
N LEU A 25 -10.65 -3.84 -2.55
CA LEU A 25 -9.71 -3.87 -1.44
C LEU A 25 -10.37 -4.39 -0.17
N GLU A 26 -9.59 -5.14 0.62
CA GLU A 26 -10.02 -5.70 1.89
C GLU A 26 -10.63 -4.64 2.81
N GLU A 27 -11.64 -5.03 3.58
CA GLU A 27 -12.34 -4.09 4.46
C GLU A 27 -11.41 -3.55 5.56
N ASN A 28 -10.45 -4.33 6.03
CA ASN A 28 -9.50 -3.89 7.06
C ASN A 28 -8.28 -3.13 6.50
N GLN A 29 -8.30 -2.71 5.22
CA GLN A 29 -7.28 -1.83 4.64
C GLN A 29 -7.69 -0.37 4.73
N TYR A 30 -6.96 0.38 5.55
CA TYR A 30 -7.25 1.80 5.83
C TYR A 30 -6.22 2.77 5.23
N GLY A 31 -4.98 2.33 5.02
CA GLY A 31 -3.92 3.16 4.46
C GLY A 31 -4.18 3.53 3.00
N PHE A 32 -3.86 4.77 2.61
CA PHE A 32 -3.95 5.27 1.23
C PHE A 32 -5.32 5.09 0.56
N ARG A 33 -6.40 5.03 1.34
CA ARG A 33 -7.77 4.78 0.84
C ARG A 33 -8.67 5.98 1.11
N LYS A 34 -9.36 6.45 0.07
CA LYS A 34 -10.32 7.55 0.21
C LYS A 34 -11.44 7.16 1.17
N GLY A 35 -11.78 8.06 2.10
CA GLY A 35 -12.83 7.84 3.08
C GLY A 35 -12.44 6.91 4.24
N ARG A 36 -11.16 6.54 4.35
CA ARG A 36 -10.62 5.80 5.49
C ARG A 36 -9.41 6.51 6.07
N SER A 37 -9.22 6.37 7.36
CA SER A 37 -8.17 7.04 8.12
C SER A 37 -7.47 6.11 9.10
N THR A 38 -6.32 6.55 9.61
CA THR A 38 -5.62 5.86 10.69
C THR A 38 -6.49 5.75 11.95
N ILE A 39 -7.38 6.72 12.19
CA ILE A 39 -8.32 6.71 13.32
C ILE A 39 -9.27 5.51 13.19
N ASP A 40 -9.80 5.25 12.00
CA ASP A 40 -10.68 4.10 11.75
C ASP A 40 -9.97 2.77 12.02
N ALA A 41 -8.69 2.66 11.61
CA ALA A 41 -7.87 1.49 11.87
C ALA A 41 -7.64 1.26 13.38
N ILE A 42 -7.30 2.32 14.12
CA ILE A 42 -7.09 2.25 15.57
C ILE A 42 -8.39 1.87 16.29
N ASN A 43 -9.51 2.50 15.90
CA ASN A 43 -10.81 2.21 16.48
C ASN A 43 -11.22 0.75 16.27
N GLN A 44 -10.95 0.19 15.10
CA GLN A 44 -11.20 -1.23 14.83
C GLN A 44 -10.46 -2.13 15.83
N VAL A 45 -9.14 -1.93 15.98
CA VAL A 45 -8.31 -2.72 16.90
C VAL A 45 -8.79 -2.58 18.35
N VAL A 46 -9.07 -1.35 18.80
CA VAL A 46 -9.52 -1.08 20.17
C VAL A 46 -10.88 -1.72 20.44
N ASN A 47 -11.83 -1.62 19.51
CA ASN A 47 -13.16 -2.21 19.68
C ASN A 47 -13.10 -3.73 19.68
N THR A 48 -12.34 -4.35 18.78
CA THR A 48 -12.11 -5.81 18.79
C THR A 48 -11.50 -6.25 20.12
N SER A 49 -10.50 -5.52 20.62
CA SER A 49 -9.84 -5.82 21.90
C SER A 49 -10.82 -5.73 23.07
N LYS A 50 -11.66 -4.68 23.11
CA LYS A 50 -12.70 -4.49 24.14
C LYS A 50 -13.68 -5.65 24.18
N VAL A 51 -14.13 -6.12 23.02
CA VAL A 51 -15.07 -7.26 22.92
C VAL A 51 -14.42 -8.54 23.44
N ALA A 52 -13.19 -8.84 23.03
CA ALA A 52 -12.48 -10.06 23.45
C ALA A 52 -12.29 -10.14 24.98
N ILE A 53 -12.05 -9.00 25.65
CA ILE A 53 -11.79 -8.98 27.10
C ILE A 53 -13.04 -8.74 27.96
N ALA A 54 -14.23 -8.59 27.36
CA ALA A 54 -15.47 -8.23 28.05
C ALA A 54 -16.03 -9.34 28.97
N GLY A 55 -15.46 -10.56 28.91
CA GLY A 55 -15.89 -11.70 29.73
C GLY A 55 -15.51 -11.61 31.21
N THR A 56 -16.05 -12.54 31.99
CA THR A 56 -15.87 -12.59 33.44
C THR A 56 -14.66 -13.44 33.84
N ARG A 57 -13.86 -12.94 34.80
CA ARG A 57 -12.62 -13.59 35.25
C ARG A 57 -12.88 -14.54 36.42
N TRP A 58 -13.29 -15.78 36.12
CA TRP A 58 -13.47 -16.86 37.09
C TRP A 58 -13.27 -18.23 36.43
N LYS A 59 -13.19 -19.31 37.22
CA LYS A 59 -12.95 -20.68 36.74
C LYS A 59 -14.15 -21.19 35.90
N GLY A 60 -14.01 -21.18 34.57
CA GLY A 60 -15.12 -21.46 33.63
C GLY A 60 -15.75 -20.20 33.02
N GLY A 61 -15.19 -19.02 33.29
CA GLY A 61 -15.63 -17.75 32.70
C GLY A 61 -15.22 -17.57 31.24
N THR A 62 -15.85 -16.60 30.58
CA THR A 62 -15.75 -16.36 29.13
C THR A 62 -14.67 -15.35 28.74
N LYS A 63 -13.83 -14.91 29.68
CA LYS A 63 -12.82 -13.88 29.40
C LYS A 63 -11.70 -14.46 28.52
N GLU A 64 -11.54 -13.92 27.32
CA GLU A 64 -10.47 -14.32 26.40
C GLU A 64 -9.21 -13.48 26.62
N TYR A 65 -8.08 -14.01 26.17
CA TYR A 65 -6.81 -13.27 26.10
C TYR A 65 -6.68 -12.62 24.71
N CYS A 66 -6.44 -11.32 24.68
CA CYS A 66 -6.20 -10.59 23.44
C CYS A 66 -4.69 -10.36 23.27
N LEU A 67 -4.14 -10.78 22.12
CA LEU A 67 -2.76 -10.54 21.70
C LEU A 67 -2.76 -9.63 20.48
N LEU A 68 -1.99 -8.55 20.53
CA LEU A 68 -1.72 -7.69 19.38
C LEU A 68 -0.31 -7.94 18.86
N ALA A 69 -0.20 -8.36 17.60
CA ALA A 69 1.07 -8.46 16.89
C ALA A 69 1.21 -7.28 15.92
N ALA A 70 2.15 -6.37 16.18
CA ALA A 70 2.47 -5.27 15.28
C ALA A 70 3.59 -5.69 14.33
N LEU A 71 3.33 -5.58 13.02
CA LEU A 71 4.28 -5.92 11.97
C LEU A 71 4.61 -4.66 11.16
N ASP A 72 5.91 -4.38 10.99
CA ASP A 72 6.40 -3.32 10.12
C ASP A 72 7.35 -3.90 9.07
N VAL A 73 7.14 -3.54 7.81
CA VAL A 73 7.96 -4.02 6.69
C VAL A 73 9.05 -2.99 6.43
N ARG A 74 10.28 -3.33 6.83
CA ARG A 74 11.46 -2.49 6.56
C ARG A 74 11.56 -2.22 5.07
N ASN A 75 11.67 -0.95 4.70
CA ASN A 75 11.95 -0.51 3.33
C ASN A 75 10.92 -1.00 2.30
N ALA A 76 9.64 -1.07 2.68
CA ALA A 76 8.56 -1.66 1.89
C ALA A 76 8.48 -1.15 0.44
N PHE A 77 8.62 0.15 0.21
CA PHE A 77 8.51 0.73 -1.14
C PHE A 77 9.67 0.34 -2.06
N ASN A 78 10.89 0.25 -1.54
CA ASN A 78 12.06 -0.12 -2.32
C ASN A 78 12.22 -1.64 -2.44
N SER A 79 11.52 -2.42 -1.61
CA SER A 79 11.58 -3.89 -1.61
C SER A 79 10.36 -4.52 -2.29
N ALA A 80 9.43 -3.70 -2.79
CA ALA A 80 8.21 -4.16 -3.45
C ALA A 80 8.53 -4.76 -4.83
N ARG A 81 8.42 -6.09 -4.92
CA ARG A 81 8.69 -6.81 -6.17
C ARG A 81 7.69 -6.46 -7.27
N TRP A 82 8.18 -6.10 -8.45
CA TRP A 82 7.34 -5.68 -9.58
C TRP A 82 6.46 -6.82 -10.14
N ASP A 83 6.93 -8.07 -10.07
CA ASP A 83 6.16 -9.24 -10.48
C ASP A 83 4.94 -9.47 -9.57
N ALA A 84 5.12 -9.27 -8.25
CA ALA A 84 4.04 -9.34 -7.28
C ALA A 84 3.01 -8.23 -7.51
N MET A 85 3.47 -7.00 -7.75
CA MET A 85 2.60 -5.86 -8.08
C MET A 85 1.79 -6.11 -9.36
N SER A 86 2.43 -6.62 -10.41
CA SER A 86 1.77 -6.94 -11.68
C SER A 86 0.69 -8.02 -11.51
N ARG A 87 0.97 -9.09 -10.74
CA ARG A 87 -0.02 -10.11 -10.40
C ARG A 87 -1.18 -9.55 -9.58
N ALA A 88 -0.91 -8.63 -8.65
CA ALA A 88 -1.95 -7.99 -7.86
C ALA A 88 -2.89 -7.14 -8.73
N LEU A 89 -2.35 -6.35 -9.66
CA LEU A 89 -3.15 -5.57 -10.61
C LEU A 89 -4.01 -6.47 -11.52
N ASP A 90 -3.49 -7.62 -11.94
CA ASP A 90 -4.24 -8.59 -12.73
C ASP A 90 -5.39 -9.22 -11.94
N ARG A 91 -5.15 -9.64 -10.69
CA ARG A 91 -6.18 -10.17 -9.78
C ARG A 91 -7.28 -9.16 -9.48
N LEU A 92 -6.91 -7.89 -9.32
CA LEU A 92 -7.85 -6.78 -9.12
C LEU A 92 -8.54 -6.34 -10.41
N GLN A 93 -8.36 -7.08 -11.51
CA GLN A 93 -8.98 -6.84 -12.81
C GLN A 93 -8.73 -5.43 -13.36
N VAL A 94 -7.56 -4.86 -13.04
CA VAL A 94 -7.17 -3.55 -13.57
C VAL A 94 -7.03 -3.65 -15.09
N PRO A 95 -7.64 -2.72 -15.86
CA PRO A 95 -7.59 -2.72 -17.33
C PRO A 95 -6.18 -2.89 -17.89
N ASN A 96 -6.04 -3.71 -18.93
CA ASN A 96 -4.77 -4.02 -19.59
C ASN A 96 -3.95 -2.79 -19.96
N TYR A 97 -4.61 -1.73 -20.44
CA TYR A 97 -3.92 -0.50 -20.82
C TYR A 97 -3.23 0.18 -19.62
N LEU A 98 -3.85 0.17 -18.43
CA LEU A 98 -3.26 0.72 -17.21
C LEU A 98 -2.09 -0.15 -16.73
N ARG A 99 -2.25 -1.48 -16.77
CA ARG A 99 -1.16 -2.40 -16.42
C ARG A 99 0.08 -2.18 -17.30
N ARG A 100 -0.12 -1.97 -18.61
CA ARG A 100 0.97 -1.63 -19.54
C ARG A 100 1.62 -0.29 -19.22
N ILE A 101 0.82 0.74 -18.93
CA ILE A 101 1.35 2.06 -18.54
C ILE A 101 2.17 1.96 -17.25
N ILE A 102 1.68 1.24 -16.24
CA ILE A 102 2.38 1.05 -14.96
C ILE A 102 3.66 0.24 -15.16
N GLY A 103 3.63 -0.83 -15.97
CA GLY A 103 4.81 -1.59 -16.33
C GLY A 103 5.89 -0.73 -16.99
N ASN A 104 5.50 0.10 -17.96
CA ASN A 104 6.41 1.06 -18.59
C ASN A 104 6.92 2.11 -17.59
N TYR A 105 6.06 2.60 -16.71
CA TYR A 105 6.44 3.57 -15.67
C TYR A 105 7.43 2.98 -14.66
N LEU A 106 7.35 1.69 -14.35
CA LEU A 106 8.28 0.99 -13.46
C LEU A 106 9.59 0.59 -14.16
N SER A 107 9.56 0.38 -15.47
CA SER A 107 10.72 -0.04 -16.26
C SER A 107 11.72 1.10 -16.49
N ASP A 108 13.00 0.73 -16.65
CA ASP A 108 14.08 1.61 -17.10
C ASP A 108 14.25 2.95 -16.36
N ARG A 109 13.87 2.98 -15.09
CA ARG A 109 14.07 4.18 -14.26
C ARG A 109 15.55 4.40 -14.00
N LEU A 110 16.04 5.55 -14.44
CA LEU A 110 17.36 6.08 -14.10
C LEU A 110 17.19 7.23 -13.11
N LEU A 111 17.80 7.11 -11.94
CA LEU A 111 17.97 8.20 -11.00
C LEU A 111 19.19 9.01 -11.43
N THR A 112 18.98 10.18 -11.99
CA THR A 112 20.06 11.13 -12.30
C THR A 112 20.17 12.17 -11.20
N TYR A 113 21.39 12.40 -10.69
CA TYR A 113 21.68 13.37 -9.64
C TYR A 113 23.06 14.02 -9.83
N GLU A 114 23.18 15.27 -9.39
CA GLU A 114 24.44 16.02 -9.45
C GLU A 114 25.37 15.66 -8.29
N THR A 115 26.66 15.55 -8.58
CA THR A 115 27.72 15.37 -7.58
C THR A 115 28.80 16.43 -7.78
N GLY A 116 29.71 16.59 -6.80
CA GLY A 116 30.88 17.46 -6.97
C GLY A 116 31.82 17.07 -8.14
N HIS A 117 31.60 15.90 -8.74
CA HIS A 117 32.32 15.39 -9.91
C HIS A 117 31.46 15.36 -11.18
N GLY A 118 30.32 16.07 -11.18
CA GLY A 118 29.35 16.11 -12.28
C GLY A 118 28.17 15.15 -12.11
N GLN A 119 27.39 15.01 -13.17
CA GLN A 119 26.15 14.25 -13.18
C GLN A 119 26.40 12.73 -13.13
N ARG A 120 25.69 12.03 -12.24
CA ARG A 120 25.69 10.56 -12.16
C ARG A 120 24.28 10.02 -12.39
N SER A 121 24.19 8.83 -12.98
CA SER A 121 22.94 8.10 -13.17
C SER A 121 23.02 6.71 -12.53
N TYR A 122 21.98 6.33 -11.81
CA TYR A 122 21.84 5.02 -11.17
C TYR A 122 20.56 4.34 -11.65
N ARG A 123 20.63 3.09 -12.12
CA ARG A 123 19.44 2.35 -12.53
C ARG A 123 18.67 1.90 -11.30
N ILE A 124 17.43 2.37 -11.16
CA ILE A 124 16.53 1.91 -10.10
C ILE A 124 16.00 0.54 -10.54
N THR A 125 16.52 -0.51 -9.91
CA THR A 125 15.97 -1.86 -9.99
C THR A 125 15.11 -2.12 -8.76
N GLY A 126 13.90 -2.66 -8.94
CA GLY A 126 13.05 -3.15 -7.86
C GLY A 126 12.69 -4.62 -8.03
#